data_AF-A0A4Q1A5I5-F1
#
_entry.id   AF-A0A4Q1A5I5-F1
#
_cell.length_a   1.000
_cell.length_b   1.000
_cell.length_c   1.000
_cell.angle_alpha   90.00
_cell.angle_beta   90.00
_cell.angle_gamma   90.00
#
_symmetry.space_group_name_H-M   'P 1'
#
loop_
_entity.id
_entity.type
_entity.pdbx_description
1 polymer ?
#
loop_
_entity_poly.entity_id
_entity_poly.type
_entity_poly.pdbx_seq_one_letter_code
_entity_poly.pdbx_strand_id
1 'polypeptide(L)'
;MFASSHYDRGDIIAQKSFEIDYPMKINDAIQKVEPLYFDLVDEIYTKILNDEKLKSKKQDETKATYSLWLDSEDYFIDWSWSADKIKRFVDAVGYPYDNAKAYLNSEVVKFIDVKIIEDVKVEYRDRHIGKVIFIEDGVPVIVCKKGLIGLVDIRDENDNLLNINFRSRVR
;
A
#
# COMPACT_ATOMS: atom_id res chain seq x y z
N MET A 1 -17.64 -12.84 11.79
CA MET A 1 -17.53 -12.69 13.26
C MET A 1 -18.86 -12.24 13.82
N PHE A 2 -19.12 -12.39 15.12
CA PHE A 2 -20.29 -11.74 15.73
C PHE A 2 -20.06 -10.24 15.87
N ALA A 3 -21.15 -9.47 15.84
CA ALA A 3 -21.09 -8.05 16.20
C ALA A 3 -20.85 -7.91 17.72
N SER A 4 -20.18 -6.82 18.11
CA SER A 4 -19.99 -6.48 19.51
C SER A 4 -20.19 -4.97 19.69
N SER A 5 -20.33 -4.50 20.92
CA SER A 5 -20.39 -3.06 21.23
C SER A 5 -19.07 -2.32 21.02
N HIS A 6 -17.97 -3.06 20.80
CA HIS A 6 -16.64 -2.52 20.57
C HIS A 6 -16.20 -2.77 19.13
N TYR A 7 -15.28 -1.93 18.67
CA TYR A 7 -14.74 -1.96 17.31
C TYR A 7 -14.05 -3.30 17.01
N ASP A 8 -14.68 -4.13 16.18
CA ASP A 8 -14.17 -5.41 15.67
C ASP A 8 -13.67 -6.41 16.74
N ARG A 9 -14.30 -6.43 17.93
CA ARG A 9 -13.94 -7.34 19.05
C ARG A 9 -14.83 -8.56 19.26
N GLY A 10 -15.76 -8.82 18.34
CA GLY A 10 -16.66 -9.99 18.47
C GLY A 10 -15.93 -11.31 18.21
N ASP A 11 -16.49 -12.42 18.73
CA ASP A 11 -15.91 -13.75 18.52
C ASP A 11 -15.90 -14.12 17.02
N ILE A 12 -14.82 -14.77 16.58
CA ILE A 12 -14.61 -15.20 15.19
C ILE A 12 -15.46 -16.45 14.93
N ILE A 13 -16.31 -16.41 13.89
CA ILE A 13 -17.19 -17.52 13.50
C ILE A 13 -16.48 -18.46 12.52
N ALA A 14 -15.90 -17.87 11.48
CA ALA A 14 -15.14 -18.56 10.44
C ALA A 14 -14.07 -17.60 9.91
N GLN A 15 -13.02 -18.15 9.32
CA GLN A 15 -11.91 -17.40 8.75
C GLN A 15 -11.38 -18.15 7.53
N LYS A 16 -11.07 -17.41 6.46
CA LYS A 16 -10.33 -17.89 5.30
C LYS A 16 -9.13 -16.97 5.08
N SER A 17 -8.13 -17.50 4.40
CA SER A 17 -6.90 -16.77 4.10
C SER A 17 -6.33 -17.24 2.77
N PHE A 18 -5.49 -16.40 2.19
CA PHE A 18 -4.61 -16.76 1.08
C PHE A 18 -3.20 -16.25 1.38
N GLU A 19 -2.21 -16.82 0.71
CA GLU A 19 -0.83 -16.36 0.82
C GLU A 19 -0.59 -15.18 -0.13
N ILE A 20 0.04 -14.13 0.39
CA ILE A 20 0.51 -13.01 -0.43
C ILE A 20 1.90 -13.38 -0.96
N ASP A 21 1.99 -13.55 -2.27
CA ASP A 21 3.26 -13.59 -3.01
C ASP A 21 3.58 -12.19 -3.51
N TYR A 22 4.71 -11.63 -3.08
CA TYR A 22 5.09 -10.23 -3.38
C TYR A 22 6.15 -10.20 -4.49
N PRO A 23 6.02 -9.33 -5.52
CA PRO A 23 5.19 -8.11 -5.59
C PRO A 23 3.70 -8.34 -5.92
N MET A 24 2.83 -7.58 -5.25
CA MET A 24 1.37 -7.58 -5.47
C MET A 24 0.80 -6.19 -5.20
N LYS A 25 -0.05 -5.68 -6.11
CA LYS A 25 -0.76 -4.41 -5.89
C LYS A 25 -2.09 -4.66 -5.17
N ILE A 26 -2.60 -3.62 -4.51
CA ILE A 26 -3.80 -3.70 -3.70
C ILE A 26 -5.04 -4.17 -4.48
N ASN A 27 -5.17 -3.77 -5.75
CA ASN A 27 -6.24 -4.28 -6.61
C ASN A 27 -6.23 -5.81 -6.74
N ASP A 28 -5.04 -6.40 -6.95
CA ASP A 28 -4.89 -7.86 -7.07
C ASP A 28 -5.19 -8.56 -5.74
N ALA A 29 -4.78 -7.94 -4.62
CA ALA A 29 -5.10 -8.44 -3.28
C ALA A 29 -6.62 -8.42 -3.03
N ILE A 30 -7.32 -7.34 -3.41
CA ILE A 30 -8.78 -7.23 -3.31
C ILE A 30 -9.46 -8.34 -4.13
N GLN A 31 -9.03 -8.55 -5.38
CA GLN A 31 -9.56 -9.61 -6.24
C GLN A 31 -9.35 -11.01 -5.68
N LYS A 32 -8.23 -11.26 -5.00
CA LYS A 32 -7.97 -12.55 -4.33
C LYS A 32 -8.81 -12.73 -3.06
N VAL A 33 -9.13 -11.64 -2.36
CA VAL A 33 -9.93 -11.64 -1.13
C VAL A 33 -11.42 -11.83 -1.42
N GLU A 34 -11.92 -11.26 -2.52
CA GLU A 34 -13.32 -11.30 -2.92
C GLU A 34 -13.97 -12.71 -2.86
N PRO A 35 -13.44 -13.76 -3.51
CA PRO A 35 -14.04 -15.10 -3.44
C PRO A 35 -14.04 -15.69 -2.02
N LEU A 36 -13.05 -15.35 -1.19
CA LEU A 36 -13.00 -15.83 0.19
C LEU A 36 -14.14 -15.25 1.04
N TYR A 37 -14.53 -14.00 0.77
CA TYR A 37 -15.70 -13.39 1.41
C TYR A 37 -16.99 -14.10 1.01
N PHE A 38 -17.19 -14.37 -0.29
CA PHE A 38 -18.37 -15.09 -0.77
C PHE A 38 -18.49 -16.46 -0.12
N ASP A 39 -17.41 -17.22 -0.09
CA ASP A 39 -17.41 -18.54 0.54
C ASP A 39 -17.74 -18.47 2.05
N LEU A 40 -17.19 -17.48 2.76
CA LEU A 40 -17.46 -17.31 4.19
C LEU A 40 -18.92 -16.96 4.44
N VAL A 41 -19.51 -16.09 3.61
CA VAL A 41 -20.91 -15.71 3.70
C VAL A 41 -21.80 -16.91 3.42
N ASP A 42 -21.53 -17.67 2.36
CA ASP A 42 -22.30 -18.87 2.01
C ASP A 42 -22.25 -19.94 3.10
N GLU A 43 -21.06 -20.21 3.67
CA GLU A 43 -20.88 -21.15 4.77
C GLU A 43 -21.71 -20.76 6.01
N ILE A 44 -21.64 -19.47 6.40
CA ILE A 44 -22.36 -18.98 7.58
C ILE A 44 -23.86 -18.95 7.31
N TYR A 45 -24.28 -18.51 6.12
CA TYR A 45 -25.68 -18.41 5.74
C TYR A 45 -26.37 -19.79 5.71
N THR A 46 -25.70 -20.79 5.12
CA THR A 46 -26.20 -22.17 5.06
C THR A 46 -26.39 -22.76 6.45
N LYS A 47 -25.45 -22.54 7.38
CA LYS A 47 -25.58 -22.96 8.78
C LYS A 47 -26.80 -22.34 9.45
N ILE A 48 -27.05 -21.06 9.20
CA ILE A 48 -28.23 -20.36 9.74
C ILE A 48 -29.53 -20.96 9.19
N LEU A 49 -29.60 -21.23 7.88
CA LEU A 49 -30.79 -21.84 7.25
C LEU A 49 -31.11 -23.23 7.80
N ASN A 50 -30.10 -23.98 8.20
CA ASN A 50 -30.24 -25.32 8.77
C ASN A 50 -30.50 -25.33 10.28
N ASP A 51 -30.75 -24.17 10.90
CA ASP A 51 -30.86 -24.00 12.36
C ASP A 51 -29.63 -24.53 13.14
N GLU A 52 -28.45 -24.51 12.49
CA GLU A 52 -27.21 -24.93 13.14
C GLU A 52 -26.67 -23.84 14.07
N LYS A 53 -26.25 -24.24 15.27
CA LYS A 53 -25.58 -23.32 16.19
C LYS A 53 -24.21 -22.92 15.66
N LEU A 54 -24.03 -21.64 15.37
CA LEU A 54 -22.72 -21.06 15.00
C LEU A 54 -21.72 -21.18 16.15
N LYS A 55 -20.70 -22.02 15.98
CA LYS A 55 -19.55 -22.08 16.88
C LYS A 55 -18.64 -20.88 16.61
N SER A 56 -18.06 -20.31 17.65
CA SER A 56 -17.15 -19.17 17.55
C SER A 56 -15.95 -19.32 18.49
N LYS A 57 -14.89 -18.57 18.20
CA LYS A 57 -13.66 -18.50 18.99
C LYS A 57 -13.39 -17.06 19.43
N LYS A 58 -13.10 -16.87 20.72
CA LYS A 58 -12.63 -15.58 21.24
C LYS A 58 -11.32 -15.16 20.57
N GLN A 59 -11.20 -13.87 20.28
CA GLN A 59 -9.98 -13.27 19.76
C GLN A 59 -8.86 -13.27 20.82
N ASP A 60 -7.61 -13.31 20.37
CA ASP A 60 -6.44 -13.15 21.22
C ASP A 60 -6.01 -11.67 21.19
N GLU A 61 -6.43 -10.91 22.20
CA GLU A 61 -6.20 -9.45 22.31
C GLU A 61 -4.71 -9.10 22.31
N THR A 62 -3.82 -10.03 22.68
CA THR A 62 -2.37 -9.78 22.64
C THR A 62 -1.80 -9.73 21.22
N LYS A 63 -2.59 -10.19 20.24
CA LYS A 63 -2.25 -10.18 18.80
C LYS A 63 -3.07 -9.16 18.01
N ALA A 64 -3.95 -8.41 18.68
CA ALA A 64 -4.80 -7.44 18.01
C ALA A 64 -3.98 -6.27 17.47
N THR A 65 -4.28 -5.89 16.23
CA THR A 65 -3.74 -4.70 15.57
C THR A 65 -4.90 -3.91 14.99
N TYR A 66 -4.78 -2.58 14.96
CA TYR A 66 -5.82 -1.69 14.46
C TYR A 66 -5.33 -1.01 13.18
N SER A 67 -6.17 -1.03 12.14
CA SER A 67 -5.94 -0.30 10.90
C SER A 67 -6.93 0.85 10.85
N LEU A 68 -6.43 2.08 10.97
CA LEU A 68 -7.27 3.26 10.82
C LEU A 68 -7.54 3.50 9.34
N TRP A 69 -8.67 4.14 9.05
CA TRP A 69 -8.97 4.64 7.72
C TRP A 69 -7.91 5.68 7.33
N LEU A 70 -7.59 5.75 6.04
CA LEU A 70 -6.65 6.74 5.52
C LEU A 70 -7.40 8.02 5.16
N ASP A 71 -6.91 9.17 5.60
CA ASP A 71 -7.33 10.47 5.09
C ASP A 71 -6.50 10.89 3.85
N SER A 72 -6.72 12.10 3.33
CA SER A 72 -6.00 12.61 2.16
C SER A 72 -4.50 12.82 2.40
N GLU A 73 -4.08 13.07 3.64
CA GLU A 73 -2.68 13.29 4.00
C GLU A 73 -1.92 11.96 4.07
N ASP A 74 -2.59 10.89 4.51
CA ASP A 74 -2.02 9.56 4.64
C ASP A 74 -1.53 8.93 3.31
N TYR A 75 -1.95 9.46 2.16
CA TYR A 75 -1.48 9.02 0.84
C TYR A 75 -0.12 9.62 0.45
N PHE A 76 0.41 10.60 1.19
CA PHE A 76 1.70 11.20 0.89
C PHE A 76 2.86 10.30 1.33
N ILE A 77 3.80 10.09 0.43
CA ILE A 77 5.02 9.33 0.68
C ILE A 77 5.89 10.09 1.67
N ASP A 78 6.19 9.48 2.81
CA ASP A 78 7.28 9.92 3.66
C ASP A 78 8.61 9.43 3.09
N TRP A 79 9.33 10.34 2.43
CA TRP A 79 10.61 10.07 1.79
C TRP A 79 11.75 9.71 2.77
N SER A 80 11.53 9.83 4.09
CA SER A 80 12.46 9.29 5.10
C SER A 80 12.41 7.76 5.21
N TRP A 81 11.50 7.10 4.49
CA TRP A 81 11.44 5.65 4.40
C TRP A 81 12.52 5.05 3.48
N SER A 82 12.74 3.73 3.61
CA SER A 82 13.53 2.98 2.65
C SER A 82 12.79 2.81 1.32
N ALA A 83 13.53 2.60 0.23
CA ALA A 83 12.97 2.32 -1.08
C ALA A 83 11.97 1.14 -1.04
N ASP A 84 12.29 0.06 -0.31
CA ASP A 84 11.38 -1.09 -0.15
C ASP A 84 10.04 -0.73 0.52
N LYS A 85 10.07 0.14 1.53
CA LYS A 85 8.85 0.59 2.22
C LYS A 85 8.03 1.50 1.31
N ILE A 86 8.68 2.41 0.58
CA ILE A 86 8.00 3.27 -0.40
C ILE A 86 7.37 2.42 -1.50
N LYS A 87 8.09 1.44 -2.05
CA LYS A 87 7.55 0.51 -3.06
C LYS A 87 6.31 -0.22 -2.55
N ARG A 88 6.37 -0.81 -1.35
CA ARG A 88 5.19 -1.47 -0.73
C ARG A 88 4.04 -0.51 -0.51
N PHE A 89 4.33 0.73 -0.09
CA PHE A 89 3.31 1.75 0.09
C PHE A 89 2.62 2.09 -1.24
N VAL A 90 3.39 2.37 -2.29
CA VAL A 90 2.87 2.61 -3.65
C VAL A 90 1.97 1.46 -4.12
N ASP A 91 2.40 0.21 -3.88
CA ASP A 91 1.61 -0.97 -4.23
C ASP A 91 0.32 -1.11 -3.41
N ALA A 92 0.35 -0.72 -2.13
CA ALA A 92 -0.74 -0.87 -1.18
C ALA A 92 -1.82 0.22 -1.29
N VAL A 93 -1.45 1.43 -1.73
CA VAL A 93 -2.39 2.57 -1.82
C VAL A 93 -2.72 2.99 -3.25
N GLY A 94 -2.33 2.19 -4.25
CA GLY A 94 -2.71 2.38 -5.65
C GLY A 94 -4.20 2.14 -5.92
N TYR A 95 -4.59 2.14 -7.20
CA TYR A 95 -5.97 1.82 -7.61
C TYR A 95 -6.51 0.56 -6.88
N PRO A 96 -7.76 0.56 -6.38
CA PRO A 96 -8.82 1.57 -6.57
C PRO A 96 -8.77 2.78 -5.62
N TYR A 97 -7.70 2.94 -4.84
CA TYR A 97 -7.50 4.08 -3.96
C TYR A 97 -6.80 5.27 -4.67
N ASP A 98 -6.46 6.30 -3.90
CA ASP A 98 -6.03 7.61 -4.40
C ASP A 98 -4.58 7.65 -4.96
N ASN A 99 -3.87 6.53 -4.91
CA ASN A 99 -2.45 6.37 -5.22
C ASN A 99 -1.53 7.11 -4.24
N ALA A 100 -0.29 6.64 -4.14
CA ALA A 100 0.72 7.32 -3.36
C ALA A 100 1.07 8.67 -3.99
N LYS A 101 1.31 9.70 -3.16
CA LYS A 101 1.52 11.08 -3.60
C LYS A 101 2.81 11.67 -3.07
N ALA A 102 3.32 12.69 -3.74
CA ALA A 102 4.39 13.55 -3.21
C ALA A 102 4.28 14.94 -3.82
N TYR A 103 5.02 15.90 -3.26
CA TYR A 103 5.17 17.22 -3.85
C TYR A 103 6.38 17.28 -4.78
N LEU A 104 6.18 17.80 -5.99
CA LEU A 104 7.22 18.12 -6.96
C LEU A 104 7.03 19.57 -7.43
N ASN A 105 7.99 20.44 -7.12
CA ASN A 105 7.90 21.89 -7.43
C ASN A 105 6.60 22.54 -6.91
N SER A 106 6.15 22.14 -5.72
CA SER A 106 4.90 22.58 -5.07
C SER A 106 3.60 22.03 -5.68
N GLU A 107 3.68 21.24 -6.74
CA GLU A 107 2.54 20.53 -7.32
C GLU A 107 2.46 19.11 -6.76
N VAL A 108 1.24 18.59 -6.60
CA VAL A 108 1.01 17.20 -6.18
C VAL A 108 1.17 16.29 -7.40
N VAL A 109 1.92 15.20 -7.22
CA VAL A 109 2.08 14.16 -8.24
C VAL A 109 1.75 12.79 -7.66
N LYS A 110 1.15 11.93 -8.48
CA LYS A 110 0.76 10.54 -8.14
C LYS A 110 1.82 9.56 -8.63
N PHE A 111 2.10 8.54 -7.81
CA PHE A 111 3.02 7.46 -8.09
C PHE A 111 2.22 6.20 -8.38
N ILE A 112 2.09 5.85 -9.67
CA ILE A 112 1.30 4.71 -10.13
C ILE A 112 2.14 3.44 -10.13
N ASP A 113 3.40 3.55 -10.55
CA ASP A 113 4.35 2.45 -10.48
C ASP A 113 5.78 2.92 -10.26
N VAL A 114 6.50 2.11 -9.47
CA VAL A 114 7.90 2.36 -9.10
C VAL A 114 8.64 1.03 -9.02
N LYS A 115 9.97 1.07 -9.21
CA LYS A 115 10.84 -0.11 -9.10
C LYS A 115 11.99 0.14 -8.14
N ILE A 116 12.43 -0.90 -7.44
CA ILE A 116 13.66 -0.85 -6.64
C ILE A 116 14.85 -0.83 -7.59
N ILE A 117 15.83 0.04 -7.30
CA ILE A 117 17.09 0.15 -8.04
C ILE A 117 18.23 -0.24 -7.11
N GLU A 118 19.28 -0.85 -7.67
CA GLU A 118 20.49 -1.19 -6.92
C GLU A 118 21.05 0.05 -6.23
N ASP A 119 21.37 -0.10 -4.95
CA ASP A 119 21.76 1.05 -4.13
C ASP A 119 23.20 1.49 -4.41
N VAL A 120 23.44 2.79 -4.29
CA VAL A 120 24.78 3.36 -4.38
C VAL A 120 25.13 4.15 -3.12
N LYS A 121 26.43 4.27 -2.84
CA LYS A 121 26.90 5.11 -1.73
C LYS A 121 26.74 6.59 -2.10
N VAL A 122 25.73 7.23 -1.52
CA VAL A 122 25.51 8.68 -1.62
C VAL A 122 26.13 9.36 -0.40
N GLU A 123 27.13 10.22 -0.62
CA GLU A 123 27.74 11.00 0.45
C GLU A 123 26.72 11.95 1.09
N TYR A 124 26.70 12.04 2.42
CA TYR A 124 25.71 12.82 3.17
C TYR A 124 24.25 12.53 2.75
N ARG A 125 23.92 11.26 2.48
CA ARG A 125 22.61 10.81 1.95
C ARG A 125 21.39 11.50 2.56
N ASP A 126 21.34 11.68 3.88
CA ASP A 126 20.20 12.33 4.54
C ASP A 126 19.88 13.74 3.98
N ARG A 127 20.89 14.46 3.44
CA ARG A 127 20.71 15.78 2.80
C ARG A 127 20.19 15.70 1.37
N HIS A 128 20.11 14.51 0.80
CA HIS A 128 19.85 14.25 -0.61
C HIS A 128 18.61 13.39 -0.85
N ILE A 129 17.92 12.97 0.21
CA ILE A 129 16.62 12.31 0.13
C ILE A 129 15.66 13.10 -0.78
N GLY A 130 14.96 12.38 -1.64
CA GLY A 130 14.02 12.91 -2.62
C GLY A 130 14.66 13.50 -3.88
N LYS A 131 15.99 13.62 -3.97
CA LYS A 131 16.64 14.11 -5.20
C LYS A 131 16.70 13.00 -6.26
N VAL A 132 16.59 13.41 -7.52
CA VAL A 132 16.98 12.57 -8.65
C VAL A 132 18.52 12.44 -8.66
N ILE A 133 19.02 11.22 -8.75
CA ILE A 133 20.46 10.90 -8.87
C ILE A 133 20.84 10.38 -10.25
N PHE A 134 19.95 9.68 -10.94
CA PHE A 134 20.15 9.17 -12.31
C PHE A 134 18.87 9.32 -13.14
N ILE A 135 19.03 9.27 -14.46
CA ILE A 135 17.94 8.98 -15.40
C ILE A 135 18.44 7.83 -16.27
N GLU A 136 17.88 6.64 -16.06
CA GLU A 136 18.29 5.41 -16.73
C GLU A 136 17.17 4.97 -17.67
N ASP A 137 17.45 4.91 -18.98
CA ASP A 137 16.46 4.58 -20.00
C ASP A 137 15.16 5.41 -19.90
N GLY A 138 15.30 6.69 -19.55
CA GLY A 138 14.19 7.61 -19.35
C GLY A 138 13.49 7.50 -17.99
N VAL A 139 13.92 6.57 -17.11
CA VAL A 139 13.38 6.40 -15.74
C VAL A 139 14.19 7.25 -14.74
N PRO A 140 13.58 8.26 -14.11
CA PRO A 140 14.20 9.02 -13.03
C PRO A 140 14.41 8.15 -11.79
N VAL A 141 15.60 8.21 -11.18
CA VAL A 141 15.96 7.45 -9.98
C VAL A 141 16.10 8.39 -8.78
N ILE A 142 15.35 8.14 -7.72
CA ILE A 142 15.29 8.97 -6.51
C ILE A 142 16.08 8.34 -5.36
N VAL A 143 16.81 9.19 -4.63
CA VAL A 143 17.49 8.81 -3.39
C VAL A 143 16.48 8.70 -2.24
N CYS A 144 16.37 7.52 -1.63
CA CYS A 144 15.60 7.29 -0.40
C CYS A 144 16.52 7.31 0.84
N LYS A 145 15.96 7.20 2.05
CA LYS A 145 16.76 7.03 3.28
C LYS A 145 17.71 5.83 3.21
N LYS A 146 17.24 4.75 2.61
CA LYS A 146 18.01 3.54 2.26
C LYS A 146 17.53 3.03 0.91
N GLY A 147 18.44 2.68 0.00
CA GLY A 147 18.08 2.24 -1.34
C GLY A 147 17.80 3.41 -2.30
N LEU A 148 17.54 3.04 -3.54
CA LEU A 148 17.11 3.93 -4.61
C LEU A 148 15.78 3.42 -5.18
N ILE A 149 14.95 4.35 -5.66
CA ILE A 149 13.66 4.01 -6.27
C ILE A 149 13.53 4.67 -7.65
N GLY A 150 13.24 3.87 -8.66
CA GLY A 150 12.99 4.30 -10.04
C GLY A 150 11.52 4.62 -10.26
N LEU A 151 11.24 5.75 -10.89
CA LEU A 151 9.89 6.26 -11.12
C LEU A 151 9.36 5.78 -12.48
N VAL A 152 8.54 4.73 -12.50
CA VAL A 152 8.13 4.04 -13.74
C VAL A 152 6.90 4.70 -14.37
N ASP A 153 5.87 5.00 -13.58
CA ASP A 153 4.66 5.73 -14.02
C ASP A 153 4.28 6.76 -12.96
N ILE A 154 4.49 8.04 -13.30
CA ILE A 154 4.19 9.20 -12.46
C ILE A 154 3.22 10.09 -13.21
N ARG A 155 2.19 10.56 -12.51
CA ARG A 155 1.12 11.37 -13.11
C ARG A 155 0.84 12.65 -12.34
N ASP A 156 0.34 13.65 -13.03
CA ASP A 156 -0.23 14.84 -12.39
C ASP A 156 -1.63 14.55 -11.80
N GLU A 157 -2.27 15.57 -11.21
CA GLU A 157 -3.62 15.42 -10.66
C GLU A 157 -4.68 15.07 -11.71
N ASN A 158 -4.44 15.44 -12.98
CA ASN A 158 -5.30 15.17 -14.13
C ASN A 158 -4.97 13.84 -14.83
N ASP A 159 -4.14 13.00 -14.21
CA ASP A 159 -3.68 11.71 -14.71
C ASP A 159 -2.85 11.75 -16.01
N ASN A 160 -2.25 12.90 -16.34
CA ASN A 160 -1.28 13.00 -17.43
C ASN A 160 0.09 12.47 -16.99
N LEU A 161 0.78 11.74 -17.87
CA LEU A 161 2.14 11.26 -17.62
C LEU A 161 3.12 12.44 -17.45
N LEU A 162 3.95 12.37 -16.41
CA LEU A 162 4.94 13.41 -16.09
C LEU A 162 6.37 12.98 -16.41
N ASN A 163 7.10 13.87 -17.08
CA ASN A 163 8.54 13.75 -17.27
C ASN A 163 9.30 14.46 -16.15
N ILE A 164 10.09 13.72 -15.37
CA ILE A 164 10.84 14.28 -14.24
C ILE A 164 12.28 14.57 -14.67
N ASN A 165 12.69 15.84 -14.56
CA ASN A 165 14.05 16.27 -14.90
C ASN A 165 15.08 15.86 -13.84
N PHE A 166 16.35 15.79 -14.24
CA PHE A 166 17.47 15.42 -13.35
C PHE A 166 17.63 16.38 -12.16
N ARG A 167 17.31 17.67 -12.32
CA ARG A 167 17.42 18.67 -11.26
C ARG A 167 16.14 18.81 -10.43
N SER A 168 15.41 17.71 -10.25
CA SER A 168 14.17 17.67 -9.48
C SER A 168 14.39 17.10 -8.07
N ARG A 169 13.49 17.48 -7.16
CA ARG A 169 13.39 16.88 -5.83
C ARG A 169 11.93 16.70 -5.44
N VAL A 170 11.56 15.47 -5.09
CA VAL A 170 10.27 15.15 -4.47
C VAL A 170 10.33 15.39 -2.96
N ARG A 171 9.22 15.82 -2.38
CA ARG A 171 9.06 16.08 -0.95
C ARG A 171 7.81 15.44 -0.40
#